data_AF-A0A6F8ZPH1-F1
#
_entry.id   AF-A0A6F8ZPH1-F1
#
_cell.length_a   1.000
_cell.length_b   1.000
_cell.length_c   1.000
_cell.angle_alpha   90.00
_cell.angle_beta   90.00
_cell.angle_gamma   90.00
#
_symmetry.space_group_name_H-M   'P 1'
#
loop_
_entity.id
_entity.type
_entity.pdbx_description
1 polymer ?
#
loop_
_entity_poly.entity_id
_entity_poly.type
_entity_poly.pdbx_seq_one_letter_code
_entity_poly.pdbx_strand_id
1 'polypeptide(L)'
;MGNIFGRKRRTRVTEQDRAVLQLKQQRDKLKQYQKRITLQLEKERNLAKQLLKDGKKEKALLLLKKKRYQDQLLDKTENQISNLEHMAMSIEDVERIMDETQEAIEYQREIDEMLAGSLTQEDEDAVLAELEAITQGDLDLPEVPDESQPEVPEAAEGEPGQERGRQRKKQEREMLAV
;
A
#
# COMPACT_ATOMS: atom_id res chain seq x y z
N MET A 1 1.63 -34.38 25.47
CA MET A 1 0.99 -34.19 24.16
C MET A 1 -0.18 -33.24 24.34
N GLY A 2 -0.03 -31.96 24.00
CA GLY A 2 -1.06 -30.95 24.18
C GLY A 2 -1.26 -30.16 22.90
N ASN A 3 -2.40 -30.36 22.25
CA ASN A 3 -2.86 -29.57 21.11
C ASN A 3 -3.12 -28.12 21.55
N ILE A 4 -2.27 -27.18 21.15
CA ILE A 4 -2.47 -25.74 21.44
C ILE A 4 -2.60 -24.90 20.15
N PHE A 5 -2.22 -25.43 18.99
CA PHE A 5 -2.20 -24.69 17.72
C PHE A 5 -3.53 -24.73 16.96
N GLY A 6 -4.58 -24.09 17.46
CA GLY A 6 -5.87 -24.11 16.76
C GLY A 6 -6.90 -23.07 17.17
N ARG A 7 -6.54 -21.80 17.30
CA ARG A 7 -7.56 -20.73 17.36
C ARG A 7 -8.03 -20.38 15.94
N LYS A 8 -9.29 -20.69 15.65
CA LYS A 8 -10.00 -20.37 14.39
C LYS A 8 -9.90 -18.88 14.08
N ARG A 9 -9.40 -18.55 12.87
CA ARG A 9 -9.45 -17.20 12.28
C ARG A 9 -10.87 -16.64 12.40
N ARG A 10 -10.99 -15.42 12.90
CA ARG A 10 -12.28 -14.72 13.01
C ARG A 10 -12.80 -14.42 11.60
N THR A 11 -13.76 -15.21 11.12
CA THR A 11 -14.45 -14.99 9.83
C THR A 11 -15.53 -13.91 9.97
N ARG A 12 -15.15 -12.68 10.32
CA ARG A 12 -16.07 -11.54 10.30
C ARG A 12 -15.73 -10.68 9.09
N VAL A 13 -16.71 -10.55 8.19
CA VAL A 13 -16.63 -9.67 7.02
C VAL A 13 -16.24 -8.27 7.49
N THR A 14 -15.07 -7.80 7.04
CA THR A 14 -14.49 -6.51 7.40
C THR A 14 -15.14 -5.38 6.57
N GLU A 15 -14.91 -4.12 6.92
CA GLU A 15 -15.35 -3.01 6.06
C GLU A 15 -14.57 -2.98 4.74
N GLN A 16 -13.32 -3.44 4.80
CA GLN A 16 -12.39 -3.63 3.70
C GLN A 16 -12.93 -4.67 2.72
N ASP A 17 -13.37 -5.84 3.20
CA ASP A 17 -14.04 -6.87 2.37
C ASP A 17 -15.22 -6.31 1.57
N ARG A 18 -16.03 -5.44 2.20
CA ARG A 18 -17.19 -4.82 1.54
C ARG A 18 -16.75 -3.82 0.48
N ALA A 19 -15.71 -3.03 0.74
CA ALA A 19 -15.16 -2.08 -0.23
C ALA A 19 -14.58 -2.82 -1.44
N VAL A 20 -13.79 -3.88 -1.21
CA VAL A 20 -13.25 -4.74 -2.27
C VAL A 20 -14.38 -5.38 -3.08
N LEU A 21 -15.42 -5.89 -2.42
CA LEU A 21 -16.59 -6.45 -3.10
C LEU A 21 -17.28 -5.43 -4.01
N GLN A 22 -17.48 -4.19 -3.54
CA GLN A 22 -18.09 -3.12 -4.33
C GLN A 22 -17.26 -2.76 -5.56
N LEU A 23 -15.93 -2.64 -5.41
CA LEU A 23 -15.02 -2.37 -6.53
C LEU A 23 -15.06 -3.49 -7.56
N LYS A 24 -15.01 -4.76 -7.12
CA LYS A 24 -15.13 -5.93 -8.00
C LYS A 24 -16.49 -5.95 -8.73
N GLN A 25 -17.59 -5.66 -8.04
CA GLN A 25 -18.91 -5.56 -8.67
C GLN A 25 -18.98 -4.48 -9.73
N GLN A 26 -18.41 -3.29 -9.48
CA GLN A 26 -18.37 -2.20 -10.46
C GLN A 26 -17.53 -2.60 -11.69
N ARG A 27 -16.35 -3.19 -11.45
CA ARG A 27 -15.48 -3.72 -12.50
C ARG A 27 -16.21 -4.75 -13.37
N ASP A 28 -16.92 -5.69 -12.75
CA ASP A 28 -17.62 -6.75 -13.48
C ASP A 28 -18.78 -6.19 -14.32
N LYS A 29 -19.48 -5.16 -13.83
CA LYS A 29 -20.48 -4.42 -14.62
C LYS A 29 -19.84 -3.76 -15.85
N LEU A 30 -18.67 -3.12 -15.69
CA LEU A 30 -17.95 -2.50 -16.80
C LEU A 30 -17.47 -3.54 -17.81
N LYS A 31 -16.93 -4.68 -17.37
CA LYS A 31 -16.54 -5.80 -18.25
C LYS A 31 -17.74 -6.35 -19.05
N GLN A 32 -18.90 -6.48 -18.41
CA GLN A 32 -20.13 -6.89 -19.10
C GLN A 32 -20.56 -5.85 -20.15
N TYR A 33 -20.46 -4.56 -19.82
CA TYR A 33 -20.78 -3.48 -20.75
C TYR A 33 -19.84 -3.46 -21.95
N GLN A 34 -18.53 -3.59 -21.71
CA GLN A 34 -17.49 -3.74 -22.73
C GLN A 34 -17.85 -4.86 -23.71
N LYS A 35 -18.11 -6.07 -23.20
CA LYS A 35 -18.48 -7.24 -24.02
C LYS A 35 -19.72 -7.01 -24.88
N ARG A 36 -20.74 -6.32 -24.35
CA ARG A 36 -21.96 -5.97 -25.11
C ARG A 36 -21.64 -5.02 -26.26
N ILE A 37 -20.85 -3.98 -26.00
CA ILE A 37 -20.45 -3.01 -27.04
C ILE A 37 -19.59 -3.68 -28.11
N THR A 38 -18.63 -4.53 -27.73
CA THR A 38 -17.77 -5.23 -28.70
C THR A 38 -18.59 -6.07 -29.68
N LEU A 39 -19.57 -6.82 -29.18
CA LEU A 39 -20.48 -7.60 -30.03
C LEU A 39 -21.33 -6.72 -30.95
N GLN A 40 -21.77 -5.56 -30.47
CA GLN A 40 -22.53 -4.62 -31.29
C GLN A 40 -21.67 -3.99 -32.39
N LEU A 41 -20.41 -3.65 -32.09
CA LEU A 41 -19.45 -3.11 -33.04
C LEU A 41 -19.15 -4.07 -34.20
N GLU A 42 -19.05 -5.38 -33.92
CA GLU A 42 -18.88 -6.39 -34.97
C GLU A 42 -20.07 -6.43 -35.93
N LYS A 43 -21.29 -6.34 -35.40
CA LYS A 43 -22.52 -6.27 -36.21
C LYS A 43 -22.56 -4.99 -37.05
N GLU A 44 -22.25 -3.85 -36.46
CA GLU A 44 -22.20 -2.55 -37.16
C GLU A 44 -21.14 -2.55 -38.26
N ARG A 45 -19.99 -3.21 -38.03
CA ARG A 45 -18.94 -3.39 -39.05
C ARG A 45 -19.43 -4.22 -40.24
N ASN A 46 -20.14 -5.30 -39.99
CA ASN A 46 -20.68 -6.14 -41.07
C ASN A 46 -21.78 -5.42 -41.85
N LEU A 47 -22.65 -4.67 -41.16
CA LEU A 47 -23.65 -3.82 -41.79
C LEU A 47 -23.01 -2.73 -42.64
N ALA A 48 -21.95 -2.07 -42.15
CA ALA A 48 -21.21 -1.07 -42.92
C ALA A 48 -20.60 -1.67 -44.19
N LYS A 49 -20.04 -2.89 -44.13
CA LYS A 49 -19.54 -3.61 -45.32
C LYS A 49 -20.65 -3.88 -46.34
N GLN A 50 -21.84 -4.30 -45.89
CA GLN A 50 -22.99 -4.52 -46.78
C GLN A 50 -23.45 -3.20 -47.42
N LEU A 51 -23.57 -2.12 -46.66
CA LEU A 51 -23.96 -0.81 -47.19
C LEU A 51 -22.98 -0.27 -48.23
N LEU A 52 -21.68 -0.57 -48.11
CA LEU A 52 -20.69 -0.23 -49.13
C LEU A 52 -20.90 -1.02 -50.42
N LYS A 53 -21.26 -2.31 -50.34
CA LYS A 53 -21.60 -3.15 -51.51
C LYS A 53 -22.88 -2.65 -52.20
N ASP A 54 -23.85 -2.21 -51.42
CA ASP A 54 -25.12 -1.64 -51.92
C ASP A 54 -24.96 -0.20 -52.49
N GLY A 55 -23.75 0.37 -52.50
CA GLY A 55 -23.51 1.74 -52.97
C GLY A 55 -23.97 2.85 -52.01
N LYS A 56 -24.50 2.51 -50.83
CA LYS A 56 -25.02 3.45 -49.82
C LYS A 56 -23.89 4.03 -48.94
N LYS A 57 -22.97 4.77 -49.57
CA LYS A 57 -21.74 5.29 -48.96
C LYS A 57 -21.98 6.18 -47.73
N GLU A 58 -22.98 7.06 -47.76
CA GLU A 58 -23.27 7.99 -46.66
C GLU A 58 -23.66 7.27 -45.36
N LYS A 59 -24.52 6.25 -45.47
CA LYS A 59 -24.95 5.43 -44.32
C LYS A 59 -23.79 4.60 -43.76
N ALA A 60 -22.94 4.07 -44.63
CA ALA A 60 -21.73 3.36 -44.20
C ALA A 60 -20.75 4.29 -43.46
N LEU A 61 -20.54 5.52 -43.95
CA LEU A 61 -19.69 6.52 -43.30
C LEU A 61 -20.20 6.86 -41.88
N LEU A 62 -21.52 7.01 -41.72
CA LEU A 62 -22.13 7.30 -40.42
C LEU A 62 -21.89 6.17 -39.40
N LEU A 63 -22.06 4.90 -39.82
CA LEU A 63 -21.74 3.75 -38.97
C LEU A 63 -20.26 3.68 -38.60
N LEU A 64 -19.36 3.98 -39.53
CA LEU A 64 -17.92 3.99 -39.25
C LEU A 64 -17.51 5.12 -38.29
N LYS A 65 -18.15 6.29 -38.37
CA LYS A 65 -17.96 7.37 -37.39
C LYS A 65 -18.45 6.95 -36.00
N LYS A 66 -19.63 6.34 -35.92
CA LYS A 66 -20.18 5.79 -34.68
C LYS A 66 -19.24 4.74 -34.06
N LYS A 67 -18.73 3.82 -34.90
CA LYS A 67 -17.74 2.81 -34.51
C LYS A 67 -16.51 3.45 -33.86
N ARG A 68 -15.92 4.46 -34.50
CA ARG A 68 -14.73 5.15 -33.98
C ARG A 68 -14.96 5.77 -32.61
N TYR A 69 -16.12 6.39 -32.39
CA TYR A 69 -16.45 6.97 -31.09
C TYR A 69 -16.62 5.90 -30.01
N GLN A 70 -17.25 4.77 -30.35
CA GLN A 70 -17.40 3.63 -29.45
C GLN A 70 -16.06 2.96 -29.14
N ASP A 71 -15.15 2.85 -30.11
CA ASP A 71 -13.78 2.36 -29.87
C ASP A 71 -13.07 3.26 -28.84
N GLN A 72 -13.13 4.59 -28.99
CA GLN A 72 -12.56 5.53 -28.01
C GLN A 72 -13.19 5.43 -26.61
N LEU A 73 -14.49 5.10 -26.54
CA LEU A 73 -15.17 4.89 -25.27
C LEU A 73 -14.73 3.57 -24.61
N LEU A 74 -14.49 2.53 -25.41
CA LEU A 74 -13.94 1.26 -24.93
C LEU A 74 -12.56 1.46 -24.32
N ASP A 75 -11.67 2.22 -24.98
CA ASP A 75 -10.33 2.53 -24.45
C ASP A 75 -10.42 3.22 -23.07
N LYS A 76 -11.34 4.18 -22.91
CA LYS A 76 -11.58 4.85 -21.61
C LYS A 76 -12.12 3.87 -20.56
N THR A 77 -12.99 2.97 -20.97
CA THR A 77 -13.58 1.96 -20.09
C THR A 77 -12.53 0.94 -19.63
N GLU A 78 -11.60 0.55 -20.51
CA GLU A 78 -10.48 -0.31 -20.18
C GLU A 78 -9.57 0.33 -19.12
N ASN A 79 -9.26 1.62 -19.28
CA ASN A 79 -8.50 2.37 -18.27
C ASN A 79 -9.24 2.40 -16.92
N GLN A 80 -10.57 2.57 -16.91
CA GLN A 80 -11.37 2.53 -15.69
C GLN A 80 -11.38 1.15 -15.03
N ILE A 81 -11.48 0.07 -15.83
CA ILE A 81 -11.42 -1.31 -15.34
C ILE A 81 -10.05 -1.57 -14.68
N SER A 82 -8.97 -1.17 -15.35
CA SER A 82 -7.60 -1.31 -14.82
C SER A 82 -7.43 -0.57 -13.49
N ASN A 83 -7.90 0.67 -13.41
CA ASN A 83 -7.86 1.45 -12.17
C ASN A 83 -8.64 0.77 -11.03
N LEU A 84 -9.83 0.22 -11.32
CA LEU A 84 -10.63 -0.51 -10.33
C LEU A 84 -9.93 -1.80 -9.86
N GLU A 85 -9.22 -2.50 -10.76
CA GLU A 85 -8.43 -3.67 -10.42
C GLU A 85 -7.26 -3.30 -9.50
N HIS A 86 -6.51 -2.25 -9.83
CA HIS A 86 -5.43 -1.76 -8.98
C HIS A 86 -5.90 -1.31 -7.59
N MET A 87 -7.01 -0.58 -7.49
CA MET A 87 -7.56 -0.16 -6.20
C MET A 87 -8.01 -1.35 -5.35
N ALA A 88 -8.65 -2.36 -5.96
CA ALA A 88 -9.06 -3.56 -5.24
C ALA A 88 -7.85 -4.34 -4.69
N MET A 89 -6.81 -4.51 -5.52
CA MET A 89 -5.57 -5.17 -5.10
C MET A 89 -4.87 -4.42 -3.97
N SER A 90 -4.77 -3.08 -4.07
CA SER A 90 -4.11 -2.27 -3.04
C SER A 90 -4.78 -2.39 -1.67
N ILE A 91 -6.11 -2.50 -1.61
CA ILE A 91 -6.83 -2.68 -0.35
C ILE A 91 -6.56 -4.07 0.24
N GLU A 92 -6.58 -5.11 -0.60
CA GLU A 92 -6.28 -6.48 -0.20
C GLU A 92 -4.83 -6.62 0.32
N ASP A 93 -3.87 -5.96 -0.31
CA ASP A 93 -2.47 -5.96 0.13
C ASP A 93 -2.30 -5.28 1.49
N VAL A 94 -3.00 -4.16 1.73
CA VAL A 94 -2.99 -3.49 3.05
C VAL A 94 -3.59 -4.39 4.12
N GLU A 95 -4.72 -5.05 3.84
CA GLU A 95 -5.35 -5.99 4.78
C GLU A 95 -4.41 -7.15 5.12
N ARG A 96 -3.73 -7.73 4.12
CA ARG A 96 -2.72 -8.78 4.36
C ARG A 96 -1.59 -8.30 5.27
N ILE A 97 -1.03 -7.11 5.02
CA ILE A 97 0.03 -6.55 5.85
C ILE A 97 -0.47 -6.31 7.28
N MET A 98 -1.69 -5.79 7.45
CA MET A 98 -2.26 -5.58 8.79
C MET A 98 -2.42 -6.91 9.55
N ASP A 99 -2.90 -7.96 8.88
CA ASP A 99 -2.99 -9.30 9.46
C ASP A 99 -1.60 -9.86 9.83
N GLU A 100 -0.61 -9.75 8.95
CA GLU A 100 0.78 -10.16 9.22
C GLU A 100 1.38 -9.39 10.41
N THR A 101 1.15 -8.07 10.48
CA THR A 101 1.62 -7.26 11.62
C THR A 101 0.92 -7.61 12.92
N GLN A 102 -0.37 -7.96 12.88
CA GLN A 102 -1.12 -8.39 14.05
C GLN A 102 -0.60 -9.73 14.56
N GLU A 103 -0.35 -10.69 13.67
CA GLU A 103 0.27 -11.98 14.00
C GLU A 103 1.67 -11.76 14.61
N ALA A 104 2.49 -10.85 14.05
CA ALA A 104 3.81 -10.51 14.59
C ALA A 104 3.74 -9.86 15.99
N ILE A 105 2.78 -8.96 16.23
CA ILE A 105 2.56 -8.35 17.55
C ILE A 105 2.13 -9.40 18.57
N GLU A 106 1.29 -10.36 18.17
CA GLU A 106 0.86 -11.46 19.04
C GLU A 106 2.04 -12.36 19.39
N TYR A 107 2.88 -12.73 18.42
CA TYR A 107 4.12 -13.46 18.66
C TYR A 107 5.06 -12.72 19.62
N GLN A 108 5.24 -11.40 19.44
CA GLN A 108 6.08 -10.61 20.33
C GLN A 108 5.52 -10.60 21.76
N ARG A 109 4.20 -10.49 21.93
CA ARG A 109 3.57 -10.56 23.26
C ARG A 109 3.75 -11.92 23.93
N GLU A 110 3.69 -13.01 23.16
CA GLU A 110 3.96 -14.35 23.68
C GLU A 110 5.42 -14.46 24.15
N ILE A 111 6.37 -13.91 23.39
CA ILE A 111 7.78 -13.81 23.80
C ILE A 111 7.90 -12.98 25.08
N ASP A 112 7.27 -11.80 25.13
CA ASP A 112 7.30 -10.91 26.31
C ASP A 112 6.70 -11.59 27.54
N GLU A 113 5.61 -12.37 27.38
CA GLU A 113 4.98 -13.14 28.47
C GLU A 113 5.89 -14.30 28.93
N MET A 114 6.57 -14.98 28.00
CA MET A 114 7.56 -16.01 28.33
C MET A 114 8.77 -15.43 29.06
N LEU A 115 9.27 -14.27 28.63
CA LEU A 115 10.38 -13.54 29.26
C LEU A 115 10.00 -12.93 30.61
N ALA A 116 8.74 -12.56 30.80
CA ALA A 116 8.21 -12.07 32.08
C ALA A 116 7.93 -13.20 33.08
N GLY A 117 7.92 -14.47 32.64
CA GLY A 117 7.98 -15.62 33.52
C GLY A 117 9.31 -15.65 34.30
N SER A 118 9.34 -16.33 35.44
CA SER A 118 10.60 -16.50 36.19
C SER A 118 11.59 -17.31 35.35
N LEU A 119 12.66 -16.68 34.86
CA LEU A 119 13.81 -17.40 34.32
C LEU A 119 14.37 -18.33 35.39
N THR A 120 14.93 -19.47 34.98
CA THR A 120 15.63 -20.34 35.93
C THR A 120 17.00 -19.75 36.24
N GLN A 121 17.59 -20.10 37.39
CA GLN A 121 18.95 -19.65 37.73
C GLN A 121 19.99 -20.09 36.69
N GLU A 122 19.80 -21.24 36.04
CA GLU A 122 20.66 -21.69 34.94
C GLU A 122 20.56 -20.78 33.71
N ASP A 123 19.36 -20.27 33.40
CA ASP A 123 19.16 -19.32 32.30
C ASP A 123 19.77 -17.95 32.63
N GLU A 124 19.65 -17.49 33.88
CA GLU A 124 20.25 -16.23 34.34
C GLU A 124 21.78 -16.27 34.30
N ASP A 125 22.40 -17.37 34.76
CA ASP A 125 23.85 -17.58 34.70
C ASP A 125 24.36 -17.67 33.25
N ALA A 126 23.61 -18.33 32.36
CA ALA A 126 23.94 -18.42 30.94
C ALA A 126 23.90 -17.05 30.25
N VAL A 127 22.88 -16.23 30.53
CA VAL A 127 22.78 -14.85 30.00
C VAL A 127 23.91 -13.97 30.53
N LEU A 128 24.30 -14.12 31.80
CA LEU A 128 25.43 -13.39 32.38
C LEU A 128 26.76 -13.76 31.71
N ALA A 129 26.99 -15.05 31.43
CA ALA A 129 28.18 -15.49 30.71
C ALA A 129 28.22 -14.97 29.27
N GLU A 130 27.07 -14.93 28.57
CA GLU A 130 26.97 -14.35 27.22
C GLU A 130 27.24 -12.83 27.25
N LEU A 131 26.70 -12.11 28.23
CA LEU A 131 26.98 -10.70 28.44
C LEU A 131 28.46 -10.45 28.72
N GLU A 132 29.09 -11.28 29.56
CA GLU A 132 30.51 -11.19 29.85
C GLU A 132 31.36 -11.40 28.57
N ALA A 133 31.02 -12.39 27.75
CA ALA A 133 31.68 -12.64 26.46
C ALA A 133 31.54 -11.46 25.47
N ILE A 134 30.36 -10.83 25.40
CA ILE A 134 30.13 -9.62 24.59
C ILE A 134 31.00 -8.45 25.09
N THR A 135 31.14 -8.30 26.41
CA THR A 135 31.93 -7.21 27.00
C THR A 135 33.45 -7.45 26.98
N GLN A 136 33.90 -8.70 26.89
CA GLN A 136 35.32 -9.08 26.86
C GLN A 136 35.97 -8.95 25.47
N GLY A 137 35.19 -8.78 24.40
CA GLY A 137 35.69 -8.21 23.16
C GLY A 137 36.59 -9.12 22.31
N ASP A 138 36.13 -10.31 21.93
CA ASP A 138 36.55 -10.89 20.64
C ASP A 138 35.62 -10.38 19.54
N LEU A 139 35.66 -9.06 19.34
CA LEU A 139 35.22 -8.45 18.09
C LEU A 139 36.50 -8.21 17.28
N ASP A 140 36.75 -9.04 16.27
CA ASP A 140 37.59 -8.64 15.13
C ASP A 140 36.85 -7.49 14.42
N LEU A 141 36.95 -6.29 14.98
CA LEU A 141 36.47 -5.08 14.31
C LEU A 141 37.34 -4.87 13.08
N PRO A 142 36.78 -4.84 11.86
CA PRO A 142 37.56 -4.46 10.68
C PRO A 142 38.08 -3.03 10.89
N GLU A 143 39.38 -2.82 10.64
CA GLU A 143 40.00 -1.49 10.72
C GLU A 143 39.23 -0.52 9.82
N VAL A 144 38.70 0.53 10.44
CA VAL A 144 38.02 1.62 9.73
C VAL A 144 39.08 2.28 8.84
N PRO A 145 38.87 2.38 7.51
CA PRO A 145 39.78 3.13 6.65
C PRO A 145 39.91 4.56 7.18
N ASP A 146 41.15 5.01 7.41
CA ASP A 146 41.50 6.39 7.73
C ASP A 146 41.23 7.29 6.50
N GLU A 147 39.97 7.46 6.13
CA GLU A 147 39.53 8.63 5.37
C GLU A 147 39.28 9.74 6.38
N SER A 148 40.14 10.76 6.35
CA SER A 148 40.04 11.97 7.17
C SER A 148 38.62 12.52 7.11
N GLN A 149 37.89 12.38 8.22
CA GLN A 149 36.54 12.90 8.36
C GLN A 149 36.56 14.43 8.16
N PRO A 150 35.55 15.02 7.51
CA PRO A 150 35.44 16.46 7.38
C PRO A 150 35.27 17.10 8.76
N GLU A 151 36.10 18.10 9.08
CA GLU A 151 36.02 18.85 10.34
C GLU A 151 34.63 19.49 10.49
N VAL A 152 33.87 19.01 11.47
CA VAL A 152 32.63 19.65 11.91
C VAL A 152 32.99 20.93 12.68
N PRO A 153 32.42 22.09 12.33
CA PRO A 153 32.73 23.33 13.02
C PRO A 153 32.24 23.28 14.47
N GLU A 154 33.16 23.55 15.38
CA GLU A 154 33.01 23.60 16.83
C GLU A 154 31.93 24.62 17.23
N ALA A 155 30.72 24.14 17.47
CA ALA A 155 29.61 24.98 17.90
C ALA A 155 29.72 25.28 19.39
N ALA A 156 30.18 26.50 19.66
CA ALA A 156 30.06 27.31 20.87
C ALA A 156 29.23 26.70 22.04
N GLU A 157 29.92 26.43 23.14
CA GLU A 157 29.32 26.30 24.46
C GLU A 157 28.65 27.62 24.87
N GLY A 158 27.35 27.59 25.16
CA GLY A 158 26.56 28.71 25.66
C GLY A 158 25.24 28.24 26.26
N GLU A 159 25.05 28.57 27.54
CA GLU A 159 24.06 28.10 28.52
C GLU A 159 22.56 28.02 28.14
N PRO A 160 21.74 27.27 28.91
CA PRO A 160 20.37 26.91 28.56
C PRO A 160 19.33 27.93 29.03
N GLY A 161 18.28 28.15 28.21
CA GLY A 161 16.98 28.60 28.71
C GLY A 161 16.29 29.75 27.96
N GLN A 162 15.10 29.42 27.43
CA GLN A 162 13.92 30.28 27.44
C GLN A 162 13.82 31.45 26.42
N GLU A 163 13.65 31.15 25.13
CA GLU A 163 13.09 32.16 24.19
C GLU A 163 12.36 31.56 22.96
N ARG A 164 11.26 30.82 23.16
CA ARG A 164 10.37 30.41 22.04
C ARG A 164 8.89 30.82 22.19
N GLY A 165 8.60 31.77 23.09
CA GLY A 165 7.24 32.28 23.32
C GLY A 165 6.86 33.59 22.61
N ARG A 166 7.81 34.32 22.01
CA ARG A 166 7.57 35.70 21.54
C ARG A 166 7.29 35.86 20.03
N GLN A 167 7.65 34.89 19.19
CA GLN A 167 7.47 35.04 17.73
C GLN A 167 6.05 34.75 17.22
N ARG A 168 5.28 33.86 17.85
CA ARG A 168 3.91 33.54 17.38
C ARG A 168 2.94 34.72 17.49
N LYS A 169 3.06 35.57 18.51
CA LYS A 169 2.16 36.73 18.70
C LYS A 169 2.37 37.89 17.72
N LYS A 170 3.52 37.95 17.02
CA LYS A 170 3.77 39.05 16.06
C LYS A 170 3.23 38.71 14.67
N GLN A 171 3.33 37.46 14.24
CA GLN A 171 2.80 37.01 12.94
C GLN A 171 1.27 36.95 12.90
N GLU A 172 0.61 36.60 14.01
CA GLU A 172 -0.87 36.60 14.07
C GLU A 172 -1.48 38.00 14.00
N ARG A 173 -0.78 39.04 14.47
CA ARG A 173 -1.28 40.43 14.42
C ARG A 173 -1.14 41.09 13.05
N GLU A 174 -0.24 40.62 12.19
CA GLU A 174 -0.08 41.15 10.82
C GLU A 174 -1.03 40.50 9.82
N MET A 175 -1.46 39.25 10.05
CA MET A 175 -2.40 38.53 9.16
C MET A 175 -3.88 38.96 9.33
N LEU A 176 -4.21 39.69 10.40
CA LEU A 176 -5.59 40.17 10.68
C LEU A 176 -5.83 41.63 10.24
N ALA A 177 -4.89 42.25 9.54
CA ALA A 177 -4.95 43.65 9.11
C ALA A 177 -4.91 43.87 7.58
N VAL A 178 -5.24 42.84 6.78
CA VAL A 178 -5.48 42.94 5.32
C VAL A 178 -6.89 42.44 5.03
#